data_AF-A0A6A8GDQ8-F1
#
_entry.id   AF-A0A6A8GDQ8-F1
#
_cell.length_a   1.000
_cell.length_b   1.000
_cell.length_c   1.000
_cell.angle_alpha   90.00
_cell.angle_beta   90.00
_cell.angle_gamma   90.00
#
_symmetry.space_group_name_H-M   'P 1'
#
loop_
_entity.id
_entity.type
_entity.pdbx_description
1 polymer ?
#
loop_
_entity_poly.entity_id
_entity_poly.type
_entity_poly.pdbx_seq_one_letter_code
_entity_poly.pdbx_strand_id
1 'polypeptide(L)' 'MATARTNKFEYEYPVGYEPEVQTETVELDRRTVERLDAILEEDESYDELISELVSIFVASELSAARVDSPLIE' A
#
# COMPACT_ATOMS: atom_id res chain seq x y z
N MET A 1 -28.53 -10.78 11.65
CA MET A 1 -27.98 -9.99 10.53
C MET A 1 -26.81 -9.20 11.06
N ALA A 2 -25.58 -9.62 10.78
CA ALA A 2 -24.38 -8.88 11.18
C ALA A 2 -24.06 -7.90 10.06
N THR A 3 -24.27 -6.61 10.31
CA THR A 3 -23.82 -5.56 9.39
C THR A 3 -22.35 -5.30 9.69
N ALA A 4 -21.47 -5.58 8.73
CA ALA A 4 -20.09 -5.15 8.81
C ALA A 4 -20.11 -3.62 8.76
N ARG A 5 -19.86 -2.98 9.91
CA ARG A 5 -19.62 -1.54 9.97
C ARG A 5 -18.33 -1.29 9.22
N THR A 6 -18.41 -0.99 7.92
CA THR A 6 -17.32 -0.39 7.16
C THR A 6 -16.90 0.85 7.93
N ASN A 7 -15.73 0.78 8.56
CA ASN A 7 -15.16 1.86 9.31
C ASN A 7 -14.60 2.89 8.32
N LYS A 8 -15.50 3.54 7.59
CA LYS A 8 -15.18 4.68 6.76
C LYS A 8 -15.18 5.86 7.72
N PHE A 9 -14.07 6.05 8.43
CA PHE A 9 -13.84 7.29 9.14
C PHE A 9 -13.77 8.39 8.08
N GLU A 10 -14.89 9.09 7.87
CA GLU A 10 -14.93 10.33 7.14
C GLU A 10 -14.33 11.38 8.08
N TYR A 11 -13.01 11.53 8.02
CA TYR A 11 -12.33 12.62 8.70
C TYR A 11 -12.77 13.91 8.00
N GLU A 12 -13.63 14.69 8.67
CA GLU A 12 -13.90 16.07 8.29
C GLU A 12 -12.62 16.89 8.52
N TYR A 13 -11.78 16.97 7.48
CA TYR A 13 -10.63 17.87 7.50
C TYR A 13 -11.14 19.30 7.66
N PRO A 14 -10.63 20.08 8.64
CA PRO A 14 -11.05 21.46 8.82
C PRO A 14 -10.80 22.26 7.55
N VAL A 15 -11.73 23.18 7.21
CA VAL A 15 -11.64 24.02 6.01
C VAL A 15 -10.31 24.79 6.02
N GLY A 16 -9.44 24.51 5.05
CA GLY A 16 -8.09 25.08 4.96
C GLY A 16 -6.95 24.15 5.42
N TYR A 17 -7.25 22.92 5.82
CA TYR A 17 -6.24 21.87 6.00
C TYR A 17 -5.94 21.22 4.65
N GLU A 18 -4.86 21.65 4.01
CA GLU A 18 -4.22 20.85 2.97
C GLU A 18 -3.38 19.80 3.70
N PRO A 19 -3.74 18.50 3.67
CA PRO A 19 -2.90 17.49 4.29
C PRO A 19 -1.51 17.59 3.66
N GLU A 20 -0.51 17.85 4.49
CA GLU A 20 0.87 17.78 4.05
C GLU A 20 1.11 16.35 3.57
N VAL A 21 1.25 16.17 2.25
CA VAL A 21 1.65 14.88 1.69
C VAL A 21 3.06 14.65 2.21
N GLN A 22 3.18 13.83 3.26
CA GLN A 22 4.47 13.44 3.82
C GLN A 22 5.22 12.64 2.76
N THR A 23 6.09 13.34 2.02
CA THR A 23 7.01 12.78 1.04
C THR A 23 8.37 12.67 1.69
N GLU A 24 8.55 11.63 2.49
CA GLU A 24 9.88 11.31 3.03
C GLU A 24 10.69 10.58 1.95
N THR A 25 11.94 11.02 1.74
CA THR A 25 12.84 10.34 0.78
C THR A 25 13.54 9.18 1.47
N VAL A 26 13.70 8.07 0.75
CA VAL A 26 14.32 6.85 1.27
C VAL A 26 15.56 6.52 0.44
N GLU A 27 16.67 6.18 1.12
CA GLU A 27 17.87 5.70 0.46
C GLU A 27 17.79 4.19 0.23
N LEU A 28 17.96 3.78 -1.03
CA LEU A 28 18.02 2.38 -1.44
C LEU A 28 19.41 2.02 -1.92
N ASP A 29 19.80 0.77 -1.70
CA ASP A 29 21.04 0.27 -2.29
C ASP A 29 20.92 0.21 -3.81
N ARG A 30 22.07 0.33 -4.49
CA ARG A 30 22.14 0.37 -5.95
C ARG A 30 21.50 -0.85 -6.62
N ARG A 31 21.66 -2.05 -6.06
CA ARG A 31 21.08 -3.27 -6.67
C ARG A 31 19.57 -3.26 -6.57
N THR A 32 19.02 -2.72 -5.49
CA THR A 32 17.58 -2.56 -5.33
C THR A 32 17.03 -1.56 -6.34
N VAL A 33 17.71 -0.42 -6.56
CA VAL A 33 17.35 0.54 -7.62
C VAL A 33 17.41 -0.13 -9.00
N GLU A 34 18.47 -0.86 -9.32
CA GLU A 34 18.61 -1.57 -10.61
C GLU A 34 17.49 -2.60 -10.85
N ARG A 35 16.96 -3.20 -9.77
CA ARG A 35 15.81 -4.12 -9.85
C ARG A 35 14.49 -3.37 -10.09
N LEU A 36 14.33 -2.19 -9.50
CA LEU A 36 13.16 -1.33 -9.76
C LEU A 36 13.19 -0.81 -11.20
N ASP A 37 14.35 -0.37 -11.69
CA ASP A 37 14.52 0.11 -13.07
C ASP A 37 14.16 -0.96 -14.11
N ALA A 38 14.40 -2.24 -13.80
CA ALA A 38 14.12 -3.34 -14.72
C ALA A 38 12.62 -3.64 -14.89
N ILE A 39 11.78 -3.14 -13.99
CA ILE A 39 10.32 -3.38 -13.99
C ILE A 39 9.50 -2.09 -14.16
N LEU A 40 10.14 -0.92 -14.05
CA LEU A 40 9.52 0.39 -14.22
C LEU A 40 9.03 0.59 -15.66
N GLU A 41 7.79 1.07 -15.82
CA GLU A 41 7.22 1.42 -17.14
C GLU A 41 7.49 2.89 -17.54
N GLU A 42 7.34 3.22 -18.84
CA GLU A 42 7.83 4.50 -19.43
C GLU A 42 7.24 5.78 -18.79
N ASP A 43 6.00 5.73 -18.31
CA ASP A 43 5.29 6.87 -17.70
C ASP A 43 5.08 6.69 -16.18
N GLU A 44 5.70 5.67 -15.59
CA GLU A 44 5.54 5.33 -14.18
C GLU A 44 6.60 6.00 -13.30
N SER A 45 6.20 6.45 -12.11
CA SER A 45 7.13 6.97 -11.09
C SER A 45 7.53 5.89 -10.09
N TYR A 46 8.69 6.03 -9.42
CA TYR A 46 9.08 5.09 -8.36
C TYR A 46 8.04 5.01 -7.24
N ASP A 47 7.40 6.12 -6.86
CA ASP A 47 6.38 6.13 -5.81
C ASP A 47 5.13 5.34 -6.23
N GLU A 48 4.76 5.40 -7.51
CA GLU A 48 3.65 4.66 -8.09
C GLU A 48 3.96 3.16 -8.13
N LEU A 49 5.11 2.79 -8.68
CA LEU A 49 5.60 1.41 -8.72
C LEU A 49 5.69 0.81 -7.31
N ILE A 50 6.29 1.53 -6.37
CA ILE A 50 6.43 1.07 -4.97
C ILE A 50 5.06 0.89 -4.33
N SER A 51 4.11 1.80 -4.57
CA SER A 51 2.74 1.69 -4.06
C SER A 51 2.03 0.45 -4.60
N GLU A 52 2.21 0.12 -5.88
CA GLU A 52 1.67 -1.09 -6.48
C GLU A 52 2.30 -2.36 -5.87
N LEU A 53 3.63 -2.41 -5.77
CA LEU A 53 4.34 -3.55 -5.18
C LEU A 53 3.91 -3.82 -3.74
N VAL A 54 3.72 -2.76 -2.93
CA VAL A 54 3.21 -2.89 -1.56
C VAL A 54 1.77 -3.41 -1.55
N SER A 55 0.91 -2.89 -2.43
CA SER A 55 -0.48 -3.35 -2.56
C SER A 55 -0.56 -4.85 -2.89
N ILE A 56 0.26 -5.32 -3.84
CA ILE A 56 0.37 -6.73 -4.23
C ILE A 56 0.87 -7.59 -3.06
N PHE A 57 1.92 -7.16 -2.37
CA PHE A 57 2.46 -7.87 -1.20
C PHE A 57 1.39 -8.00 -0.11
N VAL A 58 0.73 -6.90 0.27
CA VAL A 58 -0.32 -6.91 1.29
C VAL A 58 -1.49 -7.82 0.90
N ALA A 59 -1.93 -7.78 -0.36
CA ALA A 59 -2.99 -8.67 -0.85
C ALA A 59 -2.58 -10.15 -0.77
N SER A 60 -1.31 -10.45 -1.08
CA SER A 60 -0.76 -11.80 -1.02
C SER A 60 -0.66 -12.32 0.41
N GLU A 61 -0.16 -11.50 1.33
CA GLU A 61 -0.06 -11.82 2.76
C GLU A 61 -1.45 -11.97 3.41
N LEU A 62 -2.41 -11.11 3.06
CA LEU A 62 -3.80 -11.23 3.50
C LEU A 62 -4.41 -12.55 3.02
N SER A 63 -4.11 -12.94 1.77
CA SER A 63 -4.52 -14.22 1.24
C SER A 63 -3.89 -15.37 2.02
N ALA A 64 -2.58 -15.34 2.28
CA ALA A 64 -1.87 -16.35 3.06
C ALA A 64 -2.42 -16.48 4.49
N ALA A 65 -2.61 -15.35 5.19
CA ALA A 65 -3.17 -15.30 6.54
C ALA A 65 -4.60 -15.87 6.63
N ARG A 66 -5.39 -15.73 5.55
CA ARG A 66 -6.72 -16.33 5.46
C ARG A 66 -6.66 -17.87 5.35
N VAL A 67 -5.62 -18.44 4.75
CA VAL A 67 -5.44 -19.89 4.65
C VAL A 67 -4.92 -20.49 5.96
N ASP A 68 -4.08 -19.75 6.69
CA ASP A 68 -3.52 -20.20 7.98
C ASP A 68 -4.46 -20.04 9.18
N SER A 69 -5.62 -19.36 9.02
CA SER A 69 -6.67 -19.44 10.03
C SER A 69 -7.33 -20.82 9.95
N PRO A 70 -7.18 -21.69 10.97
CA PRO A 70 -7.94 -22.92 11.01
C PRO A 70 -9.41 -22.53 10.95
N LEU A 71 -10.16 -23.15 10.04
CA LEU A 71 -11.61 -23.11 10.10
C LEU A 71 -11.97 -23.52 11.54
N ILE A 72 -12.46 -22.57 12.32
CA ILE A 72 -12.98 -22.86 13.66
C ILE A 72 -14.15 -23.83 13.42
N GLU A 73 -13.90 -25.12 13.71
CA GLU A 73 -14.93 -26.16 13.80
C GLU A 73 -15.86 -25.93 15.00
#